data_AF-A0A1G9DR33-F1
#
_entry.id   AF-A0A1G9DR33-F1
#
_cell.length_a   1.000
_cell.length_b   1.000
_cell.length_c   1.000
_cell.angle_alpha   90.00
_cell.angle_beta   90.00
_cell.angle_gamma   90.00
#
_symmetry.space_group_name_H-M   'P 1'
#
loop_
_entity.id
_entity.type
_entity.pdbx_description
1 polymer ?
#
loop_
_entity_poly.entity_id
_entity_poly.type
_entity_poly.pdbx_seq_one_letter_code
_entity_poly.pdbx_strand_id
1 'polypeptide(L)'
;MLQITRPIVISCLLFISGCVSIPPEAPELSAELGKRISAIEKANITLLNRFFDQKRRDVDRFIEDEWTPAFAENVFSQPGVAAAWDHIVHTDNQHERLKFLTITGPKLQKKINQKRLELIQPLDELERRMEGQIREEYHQARSINSTLTSFLTSASEVAENRNRYLSMLDIEQSQLDNLLDQTDTVVSDLLRKASDGKDKYARADEFIQRIQDLKSSL
;
A
#
# COMPACT_ATOMS: atom_id res chain seq x y z
N MET A 1 -22.46 -70.24 22.92
CA MET A 1 -21.49 -69.15 23.16
C MET A 1 -21.92 -67.96 22.33
N LEU A 2 -22.48 -66.92 22.96
CA LEU A 2 -21.89 -65.57 23.09
C LEU A 2 -21.65 -64.87 21.74
N GLN A 3 -21.96 -63.58 21.50
CA GLN A 3 -22.73 -62.54 22.17
C GLN A 3 -22.85 -61.36 21.17
N ILE A 4 -24.04 -60.76 21.08
CA ILE A 4 -24.41 -59.32 20.96
C ILE A 4 -23.28 -58.29 20.69
N THR A 5 -23.46 -57.39 19.70
CA THR A 5 -23.51 -55.88 19.79
C THR A 5 -23.08 -55.18 18.47
N ARG A 6 -24.02 -54.56 17.74
CA ARG A 6 -24.25 -53.10 17.53
C ARG A 6 -23.29 -52.35 16.57
N PRO A 7 -23.81 -51.67 15.52
CA PRO A 7 -23.09 -50.62 14.80
C PRO A 7 -23.01 -49.34 15.66
N ILE A 8 -22.15 -48.38 15.28
CA ILE A 8 -21.92 -47.02 15.85
C ILE A 8 -20.54 -46.91 16.52
N VAL A 9 -19.60 -46.18 15.89
CA VAL A 9 -18.75 -45.12 16.47
C VAL A 9 -18.30 -44.23 15.28
N ILE A 10 -19.10 -43.24 14.91
CA ILE A 10 -18.93 -41.82 15.26
C ILE A 10 -17.82 -41.16 14.42
N SER A 11 -18.30 -40.57 13.33
CA SER A 11 -17.77 -39.40 12.65
C SER A 11 -17.33 -38.33 13.66
N CYS A 12 -16.05 -38.31 14.01
CA CYS A 12 -15.41 -37.12 14.59
C CYS A 12 -15.10 -36.15 13.42
N LEU A 13 -16.16 -35.55 12.86
CA LEU A 13 -16.02 -34.25 12.21
C LEU A 13 -15.51 -33.31 13.31
N LEU A 14 -14.23 -32.96 13.23
CA LEU A 14 -13.61 -31.88 13.98
C LEU A 14 -14.41 -30.60 13.67
N PHE A 15 -15.35 -30.28 14.55
CA PHE A 15 -15.92 -28.96 14.69
C PHE A 15 -14.80 -28.02 15.15
N ILE A 16 -14.01 -27.52 14.20
CA ILE A 16 -13.18 -26.34 14.41
C ILE A 16 -14.12 -25.12 14.30
N SER A 17 -15.15 -25.06 15.14
CA SER A 17 -15.98 -23.88 15.34
C SER A 17 -15.26 -22.95 16.32
N GLY A 18 -14.10 -22.46 15.89
CA GLY A 18 -13.51 -21.27 16.48
C GLY A 18 -14.22 -20.07 15.88
N CYS A 19 -15.42 -19.74 16.38
CA CYS A 19 -15.95 -18.38 16.25
C CYS A 19 -15.06 -17.47 17.10
N VAL A 20 -13.86 -17.18 16.61
CA VAL A 20 -12.94 -16.24 17.25
C VAL A 20 -13.61 -14.87 17.16
N SER A 21 -14.07 -14.37 18.29
CA SER A 21 -14.50 -12.98 18.43
C SER A 21 -13.32 -12.09 18.07
N ILE A 22 -13.55 -11.13 17.17
CA ILE A 22 -12.52 -10.14 16.84
C ILE A 22 -12.24 -9.33 18.11
N PRO A 23 -10.97 -9.28 18.56
CA PRO A 23 -10.63 -8.56 19.77
C PRO A 23 -10.79 -7.05 19.53
N PRO A 24 -11.21 -6.28 20.57
CA PRO A 24 -11.46 -4.84 20.43
C PRO A 24 -10.21 -4.01 20.11
N GLU A 25 -9.02 -4.59 20.28
CA GLU A 25 -7.73 -3.98 19.93
C GLU A 25 -7.40 -4.09 18.44
N ALA A 26 -8.07 -4.97 17.68
CA ALA A 26 -7.77 -5.17 16.26
C ALA A 26 -7.93 -3.90 15.40
N PRO A 27 -8.99 -3.08 15.57
CA PRO A 27 -9.10 -1.80 14.88
C PRO A 27 -7.95 -0.83 15.22
N GLU A 28 -7.51 -0.80 16.48
CA GLU A 28 -6.42 0.07 16.92
C GLU A 28 -5.08 -0.35 16.28
N LEU A 29 -4.78 -1.64 16.27
CA LEU A 29 -3.59 -2.18 15.60
C LEU A 29 -3.60 -1.88 14.09
N SER A 30 -4.76 -1.99 13.46
CA SER A 30 -4.93 -1.65 12.04
C SER A 30 -4.74 -0.15 11.78
N ALA A 31 -5.23 0.72 12.66
CA ALA A 31 -4.98 2.16 12.56
C ALA A 31 -3.48 2.49 12.72
N GLU A 32 -2.78 1.82 13.64
CA GLU A 32 -1.35 1.98 13.83
C GLU A 32 -0.54 1.46 12.63
N LEU A 33 -0.97 0.38 12.00
CA LEU A 33 -0.40 -0.10 10.75
C LEU A 33 -0.49 0.98 9.65
N GLY A 34 -1.61 1.70 9.55
CA GLY A 34 -1.76 2.82 8.61
C GLY A 34 -0.73 3.94 8.82
N LYS A 35 -0.41 4.26 10.08
CA LYS A 35 0.67 5.23 10.41
C LYS A 35 2.04 4.70 9.99
N ARG A 36 2.31 3.41 10.25
CA ARG A 36 3.56 2.76 9.83
C ARG A 36 3.72 2.74 8.31
N ILE A 37 2.67 2.42 7.56
CA ILE A 37 2.68 2.48 6.08
C ILE A 37 3.13 3.87 5.61
N SER A 38 2.58 4.93 6.21
CA SER A 38 2.94 6.32 5.88
C SER A 38 4.41 6.65 6.24
N ALA A 39 4.91 6.12 7.36
CA ALA A 39 6.30 6.31 7.77
C ALA A 39 7.29 5.61 6.82
N ILE A 40 6.94 4.40 6.36
CA ILE A 40 7.77 3.65 5.39
C ILE A 40 7.73 4.33 4.02
N GLU A 41 6.58 4.85 3.57
CA GLU A 41 6.49 5.68 2.34
C GLU A 41 7.53 6.81 2.40
N LYS A 42 7.51 7.59 3.49
CA LYS A 42 8.45 8.71 3.68
C LYS A 42 9.91 8.27 3.68
N ALA A 43 10.23 7.15 4.32
CA ALA A 43 11.58 6.59 4.35
C ALA A 43 12.05 6.18 2.94
N ASN A 44 11.18 5.51 2.17
CA ASN A 44 11.47 5.08 0.81
C ASN A 44 11.65 6.25 -0.15
N ILE A 45 10.80 7.28 -0.08
CA ILE A 45 10.96 8.52 -0.85
C ILE A 45 12.27 9.21 -0.48
N THR A 46 12.61 9.28 0.81
CA THR A 46 13.89 9.86 1.24
C THR A 46 15.07 9.09 0.67
N LEU A 47 15.04 7.75 0.71
CA LEU A 47 16.10 6.91 0.15
C LEU A 47 16.23 7.10 -1.37
N LEU A 48 15.12 7.15 -2.10
CA LEU A 48 15.08 7.40 -3.54
C LEU A 48 15.78 8.72 -3.87
N ASN A 49 15.38 9.81 -3.19
CA ASN A 49 15.95 11.13 -3.44
C ASN A 49 17.46 11.15 -3.15
N ARG A 50 17.90 10.52 -2.05
CA ARG A 50 19.33 10.42 -1.72
C ARG A 50 20.12 9.63 -2.75
N PHE A 51 19.53 8.56 -3.29
CA PHE A 51 20.14 7.77 -4.34
C PHE A 51 20.32 8.61 -5.62
N PHE A 52 19.29 9.30 -6.09
CA PHE A 52 19.37 10.12 -7.29
C PHE A 52 20.25 11.36 -7.11
N ASP A 53 20.25 11.99 -5.94
CA ASP A 53 21.20 13.04 -5.58
C ASP A 53 22.65 12.56 -5.72
N GLN A 54 22.95 11.33 -5.28
CA GLN A 54 24.27 10.76 -5.45
C GLN A 54 24.59 10.50 -6.93
N LYS A 55 23.61 10.04 -7.72
CA LYS A 55 23.81 9.82 -9.17
C LYS A 55 24.07 11.13 -9.91
N ARG A 56 23.39 12.23 -9.56
CA ARG A 56 23.67 13.56 -10.11
C ARG A 56 25.10 14.00 -9.78
N ARG A 57 25.55 13.81 -8.54
CA ARG A 57 26.96 14.08 -8.14
C ARG A 57 27.96 13.20 -8.91
N ASP A 58 27.62 11.94 -9.18
CA ASP A 58 28.45 11.04 -9.99
C ASP A 58 28.59 11.58 -11.43
N VAL A 59 27.48 12.06 -12.02
CA VAL A 59 27.47 12.71 -13.34
C VAL A 59 28.30 14.00 -13.34
N ASP A 60 28.15 14.84 -12.32
CA ASP A 60 28.93 16.08 -12.22
C ASP A 60 30.43 15.80 -12.17
N ARG A 61 30.86 14.81 -11.37
CA ARG A 61 32.26 14.37 -11.32
C ARG A 61 32.74 13.83 -12.66
N PHE A 62 31.97 12.97 -13.31
CA PHE A 62 32.31 12.49 -14.65
C PHE A 62 32.48 13.64 -15.64
N ILE A 63 31.61 14.65 -15.60
CA ILE A 63 31.71 15.82 -16.48
C ILE A 63 32.96 16.63 -16.19
N GLU A 64 33.28 16.86 -14.92
CA GLU A 64 34.40 17.68 -14.49
C GLU A 64 35.74 16.98 -14.71
N ASP A 65 35.86 15.73 -14.24
CA ASP A 65 37.13 15.02 -14.11
C ASP A 65 37.50 14.24 -15.38
N GLU A 66 36.52 13.83 -16.19
CA GLU A 66 36.77 12.96 -17.35
C GLU A 66 36.35 13.62 -18.67
N TRP A 67 35.08 14.03 -18.77
CA TRP A 67 34.52 14.51 -20.04
C TRP A 67 35.07 15.89 -20.44
N THR A 68 35.18 16.83 -19.50
CA THR A 68 35.65 18.19 -19.78
C THR A 68 37.11 18.19 -20.26
N PRO A 69 38.04 17.46 -19.64
CA PRO A 69 39.41 17.32 -20.15
C PRO A 69 39.45 16.74 -21.58
N ALA A 70 38.75 15.63 -21.83
CA ALA A 70 38.72 15.00 -23.15
C ALA A 70 38.07 15.91 -24.21
N PHE A 71 37.01 16.64 -23.84
CA PHE A 71 36.37 17.63 -24.69
C PHE A 71 37.31 18.80 -25.00
N ALA A 72 38.04 19.31 -24.00
CA ALA A 72 39.02 20.37 -24.21
C ALA A 72 40.13 19.92 -25.16
N GLU A 73 40.73 18.75 -24.93
CA GLU A 73 41.75 18.19 -25.82
C GLU A 73 41.24 18.07 -27.26
N ASN A 74 40.02 17.56 -27.45
CA ASN A 74 39.41 17.46 -28.76
C ASN A 74 39.24 18.83 -29.44
N VAL A 75 38.74 19.84 -28.73
CA VAL A 75 38.52 21.19 -29.27
C VAL A 75 39.85 21.86 -29.62
N PHE A 76 40.83 21.82 -28.73
CA PHE A 76 42.13 22.47 -28.94
C PHE A 76 43.02 21.73 -29.95
N SER A 77 42.70 20.48 -30.29
CA SER A 77 43.35 19.73 -31.38
C SER A 77 42.78 20.08 -32.76
N GLN A 78 41.67 20.82 -32.87
CA GLN A 78 41.10 21.20 -34.16
C GLN A 78 42.02 22.20 -34.87
N PRO A 79 42.38 22.01 -36.16
CA PRO A 79 43.43 22.78 -36.82
C PRO A 79 43.31 24.31 -36.69
N GLY A 80 42.09 24.85 -36.84
CA GLY A 80 41.85 26.29 -36.71
C GLY A 80 41.97 26.80 -35.27
N VAL A 81 41.57 26.01 -34.28
CA VAL A 81 41.68 26.36 -32.86
C VAL A 81 43.12 26.21 -32.39
N ALA A 82 43.80 25.14 -32.79
CA ALA A 82 45.20 24.89 -32.50
C ALA A 82 46.09 26.03 -33.02
N ALA A 83 45.91 26.44 -34.28
CA ALA A 83 46.67 27.55 -34.86
C ALA A 83 46.40 28.89 -34.16
N ALA A 84 45.13 29.18 -33.83
CA ALA A 84 44.79 30.38 -33.08
C ALA A 84 45.39 30.36 -31.67
N TRP A 85 45.29 29.22 -30.97
CA TRP A 85 45.82 29.04 -29.63
C TRP A 85 47.35 29.19 -29.61
N ASP A 86 48.05 28.53 -30.54
CA ASP A 86 49.50 28.61 -30.69
C ASP A 86 49.96 30.07 -30.92
N HIS A 87 49.26 30.81 -31.78
CA HIS A 87 49.54 32.24 -31.96
C HIS A 87 49.36 33.04 -30.66
N ILE A 88 48.24 32.86 -29.97
CA ILE A 88 47.87 33.64 -28.77
C ILE A 88 48.81 33.39 -27.58
N VAL A 89 49.34 32.16 -27.43
CA VAL A 89 50.28 31.84 -26.34
C VAL A 89 51.68 32.37 -26.60
N HIS A 90 52.10 32.47 -27.87
CA HIS A 90 53.40 32.99 -28.27
C HIS A 90 53.44 34.51 -28.43
N THR A 91 52.31 35.19 -28.64
CA THR A 91 52.25 36.65 -28.63
C THR A 91 52.23 37.18 -27.20
N ASP A 92 53.04 38.20 -26.89
CA ASP A 92 52.96 38.93 -25.61
C ASP A 92 51.83 40.00 -25.62
N ASN A 93 50.67 39.62 -26.16
CA ASN A 93 49.52 40.50 -26.30
C ASN A 93 48.41 40.12 -25.31
N GLN A 94 48.41 40.78 -24.16
CA GLN A 94 47.40 40.56 -23.12
C GLN A 94 45.96 40.77 -23.62
N HIS A 95 45.73 41.71 -24.54
CA HIS A 95 44.41 42.00 -25.06
C HIS A 95 43.87 40.84 -25.91
N GLU A 96 44.71 40.21 -26.72
CA GLU A 96 44.34 39.04 -27.53
C GLU A 96 44.03 37.82 -26.66
N ARG A 97 44.85 37.56 -25.63
CA ARG A 97 44.61 36.49 -24.66
C ARG A 97 43.25 36.67 -23.96
N LEU A 98 42.96 37.88 -23.50
CA LEU A 98 41.67 38.20 -22.87
C LEU A 98 40.50 38.07 -23.85
N LYS A 99 40.66 38.55 -25.09
CA LYS A 99 39.65 38.43 -26.14
C LYS A 99 39.36 36.97 -26.47
N PHE A 100 40.37 36.11 -26.53
CA PHE A 100 40.18 34.68 -26.74
C PHE A 100 39.39 34.03 -25.60
N LEU A 101 39.75 34.28 -24.34
CA LEU A 101 39.04 33.71 -23.20
C LEU A 101 37.58 34.18 -23.12
N THR A 102 37.33 35.46 -23.39
CA THR A 102 35.98 36.03 -23.33
C THR A 102 35.07 35.58 -24.48
N ILE A 103 35.62 35.19 -25.63
CA ILE A 103 34.86 34.65 -26.76
C ILE A 103 34.71 33.12 -26.65
N THR A 104 35.78 32.42 -26.34
CA THR A 104 35.85 30.95 -26.36
C THR A 104 35.29 30.36 -25.07
N GLY A 105 35.60 30.94 -23.90
CA GLY A 105 35.14 30.45 -22.60
C GLY A 105 33.63 30.24 -22.50
N PRO A 106 32.79 31.25 -22.83
CA PRO A 106 31.33 31.08 -22.81
C PRO A 106 30.81 30.00 -23.77
N LYS A 107 31.46 29.81 -24.93
CA LYS A 107 31.08 28.77 -25.89
C LYS A 107 31.38 27.37 -25.35
N LEU A 108 32.55 27.18 -24.74
CA LEU A 108 32.92 25.93 -24.08
C LEU A 108 31.99 25.65 -22.90
N GLN A 109 31.74 26.66 -22.05
CA GLN A 109 30.83 26.52 -20.91
C GLN A 109 29.42 26.14 -21.35
N LYS A 110 28.92 26.73 -22.44
CA LYS A 110 27.62 26.36 -22.99
C LYS A 110 27.58 24.88 -23.40
N LYS A 111 28.65 24.36 -24.01
CA LYS A 111 28.74 22.94 -24.40
C LYS A 111 28.83 22.01 -23.19
N ILE A 112 29.63 22.36 -22.18
CA ILE A 112 29.71 21.63 -20.92
C ILE A 112 28.34 21.58 -20.23
N ASN A 113 27.66 22.72 -20.12
CA ASN A 113 26.32 22.78 -19.51
C ASN A 113 25.26 22.02 -20.32
N GLN A 114 25.33 22.05 -21.65
CA GLN A 114 24.46 21.24 -22.51
C GLN A 114 24.67 19.74 -22.25
N LYS A 115 25.92 19.29 -22.15
CA LYS A 115 26.21 17.90 -21.85
C LYS A 115 25.75 17.50 -20.45
N ARG A 116 25.88 18.40 -19.46
CA ARG A 116 25.33 18.20 -18.12
C ARG A 116 23.83 17.99 -18.13
N LEU A 117 23.09 18.85 -18.81
CA LEU A 117 21.63 18.71 -18.92
C LEU A 117 21.23 17.41 -19.63
N GLU A 118 21.93 17.05 -20.72
CA GLU A 118 21.71 15.81 -21.46
C GLU A 118 21.84 14.57 -20.57
N LEU A 119 22.80 14.55 -19.64
CA LEU A 119 23.04 13.40 -18.76
C LEU A 119 22.18 13.41 -17.49
N ILE A 120 21.79 14.58 -16.98
CA ILE A 120 20.95 14.70 -15.77
C ILE A 120 19.47 14.47 -16.10
N GLN A 121 18.97 14.97 -17.22
CA GLN A 121 17.53 14.92 -17.54
C GLN A 121 16.94 13.50 -17.48
N PRO A 122 17.60 12.44 -18.01
CA PRO A 122 17.09 11.07 -17.89
C PRO A 122 17.01 10.59 -16.44
N LEU A 123 17.91 11.05 -15.55
CA LEU A 123 17.86 10.74 -14.12
C LEU A 123 16.65 11.38 -13.46
N ASP A 124 16.35 12.64 -13.79
CA ASP A 124 15.18 13.37 -13.26
C ASP A 124 13.86 12.74 -13.74
N GLU A 125 13.80 12.28 -14.98
CA GLU A 125 12.65 11.54 -15.51
C GLU A 125 12.44 10.20 -14.81
N LEU A 126 13.53 9.46 -14.58
CA LEU A 126 13.47 8.18 -13.88
C LEU A 126 13.09 8.35 -12.40
N GLU A 127 13.68 9.32 -11.69
CA GLU A 127 13.33 9.61 -10.29
C GLU A 127 11.84 9.93 -10.15
N ARG A 128 11.31 10.85 -10.98
CA ARG A 128 9.88 11.21 -10.96
C ARG A 128 8.98 10.01 -11.21
N ARG A 129 9.35 9.14 -12.15
CA ARG A 129 8.57 7.92 -12.45
C ARG A 129 8.58 6.96 -11.26
N MET A 130 9.74 6.72 -10.66
CA MET A 130 9.89 5.83 -9.51
C MET A 130 9.19 6.38 -8.27
N GLU A 131 9.31 7.68 -8.01
CA GLU A 131 8.58 8.36 -6.94
C GLU A 131 7.07 8.19 -7.12
N GLY A 132 6.56 8.43 -8.34
CA GLY A 132 5.14 8.25 -8.65
C GLY A 132 4.67 6.81 -8.39
N GLN A 133 5.45 5.81 -8.81
CA GLN A 133 5.14 4.40 -8.56
C GLN A 133 5.13 4.07 -7.06
N ILE A 134 6.13 4.53 -6.30
CA ILE A 134 6.19 4.31 -4.86
C ILE A 134 4.96 4.92 -4.18
N ARG A 135 4.62 6.17 -4.50
CA ARG A 135 3.46 6.86 -3.91
C ARG A 135 2.15 6.14 -4.20
N GLU A 136 1.97 5.67 -5.42
CA GLU A 136 0.78 4.94 -5.82
C GLU A 136 0.62 3.63 -5.02
N GLU A 137 1.68 2.83 -4.90
CA GLU A 137 1.67 1.60 -4.11
C GLU A 137 1.33 1.85 -2.63
N TYR A 138 1.92 2.89 -2.02
CA TYR A 138 1.63 3.27 -0.63
C TYR A 138 0.23 3.87 -0.44
N HIS A 139 -0.31 4.54 -1.47
CA HIS A 139 -1.68 4.99 -1.48
C HIS A 139 -2.65 3.80 -1.49
N GLN A 140 -2.43 2.82 -2.35
CA GLN A 140 -3.22 1.57 -2.40
C GLN A 140 -3.14 0.81 -1.08
N ALA A 141 -1.95 0.65 -0.50
CA ALA A 141 -1.77 -0.01 0.79
C ALA A 141 -2.55 0.69 1.91
N ARG A 142 -2.55 2.04 1.95
CA ARG A 142 -3.37 2.79 2.91
C ARG A 142 -4.86 2.64 2.68
N SER A 143 -5.30 2.63 1.41
CA SER A 143 -6.71 2.41 1.07
C SER A 143 -7.19 1.04 1.56
N ILE A 144 -6.43 -0.02 1.29
CA ILE A 144 -6.70 -1.37 1.79
C ILE A 144 -6.73 -1.40 3.32
N ASN A 145 -5.74 -0.78 3.97
CA ASN A 145 -5.68 -0.71 5.44
C ASN A 145 -6.87 0.06 6.03
N SER A 146 -7.33 1.13 5.38
CA SER A 146 -8.51 1.89 5.79
C SER A 146 -9.77 1.01 5.73
N THR A 147 -9.98 0.31 4.62
CA THR A 147 -11.09 -0.65 4.46
C THR A 147 -11.03 -1.76 5.52
N LEU A 148 -9.84 -2.32 5.76
CA LEU A 148 -9.65 -3.33 6.80
C LEU A 148 -9.97 -2.79 8.19
N THR A 149 -9.51 -1.57 8.49
CA THR A 149 -9.80 -0.91 9.77
C THR A 149 -11.31 -0.75 9.95
N SER A 150 -12.05 -0.29 8.93
CA SER A 150 -13.50 -0.19 8.99
C SER A 150 -14.18 -1.54 9.23
N PHE A 151 -13.76 -2.60 8.55
CA PHE A 151 -14.31 -3.94 8.79
C PHE A 151 -14.03 -4.45 10.21
N LEU A 152 -12.81 -4.24 10.71
CA LEU A 152 -12.45 -4.60 12.09
C LEU A 152 -13.26 -3.80 13.11
N THR A 153 -13.46 -2.50 12.89
CA THR A 153 -14.27 -1.63 13.76
C THR A 153 -15.71 -2.15 13.81
N SER A 154 -16.34 -2.35 12.65
CA SER A 154 -17.73 -2.85 12.61
C SER A 154 -17.88 -4.21 13.28
N ALA A 155 -16.95 -5.13 13.05
CA ALA A 155 -17.00 -6.46 13.66
C ALA A 155 -16.74 -6.42 15.18
N SER A 156 -15.82 -5.58 15.64
CA SER A 156 -15.55 -5.35 17.06
C SER A 156 -16.77 -4.76 17.77
N GLU A 157 -17.41 -3.74 17.19
CA GLU A 157 -18.61 -3.11 17.76
C GLU A 157 -19.78 -4.10 17.86
N VAL A 158 -19.98 -4.97 16.86
CA VAL A 158 -21.00 -6.03 16.91
C VAL A 158 -20.71 -7.01 18.05
N ALA A 159 -19.46 -7.44 18.20
CA ALA A 159 -19.05 -8.36 19.26
C ALA A 159 -19.21 -7.72 20.66
N GLU A 160 -18.80 -6.46 20.82
CA GLU A 160 -18.93 -5.71 22.07
C GLU A 160 -20.40 -5.50 22.45
N ASN A 161 -21.24 -5.10 21.48
CA ASN A 161 -22.67 -4.94 21.71
C ASN A 161 -23.32 -6.26 22.16
N ARG A 162 -22.98 -7.40 21.52
CA ARG A 162 -23.46 -8.73 21.94
C ARG A 162 -23.07 -9.03 23.38
N ASN A 163 -21.79 -8.83 23.75
CA ASN A 163 -21.30 -9.06 25.11
C ASN A 163 -22.00 -8.15 26.13
N ARG A 164 -22.26 -6.89 25.78
CA ARG A 164 -22.98 -5.95 26.67
C ARG A 164 -24.40 -6.41 26.93
N TYR A 165 -25.16 -6.80 25.89
CA TYR A 165 -26.53 -7.29 26.08
C TYR A 165 -26.56 -8.59 26.88
N LEU A 166 -25.61 -9.51 26.65
CA LEU A 166 -25.43 -10.73 27.44
C LEU A 166 -25.24 -10.42 28.93
N SER A 167 -24.33 -9.48 29.26
CA SER A 167 -24.07 -9.09 30.65
C SER A 167 -25.24 -8.39 31.34
N MET A 168 -26.11 -7.71 30.57
CA MET A 168 -27.27 -6.99 31.11
C MET A 168 -28.45 -7.92 31.41
N LEU A 169 -28.52 -9.07 30.73
CA LEU A 169 -29.64 -9.99 30.85
C LEU A 169 -29.39 -11.14 31.83
N ASP A 170 -28.17 -11.31 32.36
CA ASP A 170 -27.77 -12.44 33.23
C ASP A 170 -28.10 -13.82 32.63
N ILE A 171 -28.20 -13.89 31.29
CA ILE A 171 -28.54 -15.10 30.53
C ILE A 171 -27.27 -15.89 30.26
N GLU A 172 -27.28 -17.20 30.58
CA GLU A 172 -26.19 -18.09 30.21
C GLU A 172 -26.02 -18.15 28.68
N GLN A 173 -24.76 -18.07 28.22
CA GLN A 173 -24.38 -18.08 26.81
C GLN A 173 -24.98 -19.27 26.03
N SER A 174 -25.13 -20.42 26.69
CA SER A 174 -25.71 -21.65 26.14
C SER A 174 -27.20 -21.54 25.77
N GLN A 175 -27.99 -20.79 26.56
CA GLN A 175 -29.41 -20.57 26.31
C GLN A 175 -29.61 -19.57 25.17
N LEU A 176 -28.77 -18.54 25.10
CA LEU A 176 -28.84 -17.54 24.04
C LEU A 176 -28.45 -18.13 22.67
N ASP A 177 -27.39 -18.95 22.61
CA ASP A 177 -26.96 -19.56 21.35
C ASP A 177 -28.07 -20.47 20.78
N ASN A 178 -28.78 -21.22 21.63
CA ASN A 178 -29.92 -22.03 21.22
C ASN A 178 -31.10 -21.16 20.75
N LEU A 179 -31.37 -20.03 21.42
CA LEU A 179 -32.40 -19.08 21.00
C LEU A 179 -32.07 -18.40 19.66
N LEU A 180 -30.80 -18.04 19.43
CA LEU A 180 -30.35 -17.45 18.17
C LEU A 180 -30.44 -18.47 17.03
N ASP A 181 -29.98 -19.70 17.23
CA ASP A 181 -30.07 -20.77 16.24
C ASP A 181 -31.53 -21.13 15.91
N GLN A 182 -32.41 -21.15 16.92
CA GLN A 182 -33.83 -21.39 16.70
C GLN A 182 -34.50 -20.20 15.98
N THR A 183 -34.10 -18.97 16.29
CA THR A 183 -34.60 -17.78 15.59
C THR A 183 -34.18 -17.80 14.12
N ASP A 184 -32.91 -18.09 13.83
CA ASP A 184 -32.40 -18.17 12.47
C ASP A 184 -33.02 -19.34 11.69
N THR A 185 -33.28 -20.47 12.38
CA THR A 185 -34.03 -21.60 11.81
C THR A 185 -35.47 -21.20 11.46
N VAL A 186 -36.17 -20.50 12.35
CA VAL A 186 -37.56 -20.06 12.14
C VAL A 186 -37.64 -19.04 11.00
N VAL A 187 -36.70 -18.10 10.92
CA VAL A 187 -36.60 -17.12 9.83
C VAL A 187 -36.22 -17.80 8.51
N SER A 188 -35.26 -18.73 8.53
CA SER A 188 -34.86 -19.50 7.36
C SER A 188 -35.98 -20.41 6.85
N ASP A 189 -36.74 -21.05 7.74
CA ASP A 189 -37.92 -21.83 7.36
C ASP A 189 -39.01 -20.94 6.76
N LEU A 190 -39.24 -19.74 7.30
CA LEU A 190 -40.17 -18.78 6.72
C LEU A 190 -39.74 -18.39 5.30
N LEU A 191 -38.46 -18.05 5.10
CA LEU A 191 -37.91 -17.64 3.80
C LEU A 191 -37.89 -18.79 2.78
N ARG A 192 -37.50 -20.00 3.19
CA ARG A 192 -37.49 -21.20 2.34
C ARG A 192 -38.91 -21.60 1.94
N LYS A 193 -39.83 -21.66 2.91
CA LYS A 193 -41.26 -21.93 2.65
C LYS A 193 -41.91 -20.80 1.86
N ALA A 194 -41.43 -19.55 1.94
CA ALA A 194 -41.94 -18.43 1.15
C ALA A 194 -41.71 -18.61 -0.37
N SER A 195 -40.67 -19.34 -0.76
CA SER A 195 -40.37 -19.64 -2.18
C SER A 195 -41.35 -20.62 -2.83
N ASP A 196 -42.13 -21.40 -2.06
CA ASP A 196 -42.95 -22.54 -2.54
C ASP A 196 -44.47 -22.23 -2.72
N GLY A 197 -44.82 -20.95 -2.82
CA GLY A 197 -45.99 -20.50 -3.59
C GLY A 197 -47.43 -20.65 -3.07
N LYS A 198 -47.79 -21.50 -2.09
CA LYS A 198 -49.25 -21.82 -1.90
C LYS A 198 -50.03 -21.46 -0.63
N ASP A 199 -49.47 -20.90 0.46
CA ASP A 199 -50.36 -20.42 1.54
C ASP A 199 -49.76 -19.33 2.45
N LYS A 200 -49.84 -18.05 2.06
CA LYS A 200 -49.06 -16.94 2.69
C LYS A 200 -49.52 -16.59 4.11
N TYR A 201 -50.79 -16.80 4.45
CA TYR A 201 -51.37 -16.37 5.72
C TYR A 201 -51.12 -17.39 6.84
N ALA A 202 -51.38 -18.69 6.60
CA ALA A 202 -51.07 -19.75 7.57
C ALA A 202 -49.58 -19.79 7.97
N ARG A 203 -48.68 -19.39 7.05
CA ARG A 203 -47.22 -19.29 7.28
C ARG A 203 -46.83 -18.14 8.21
N ALA A 204 -47.52 -17.01 8.12
CA ALA A 204 -47.26 -15.86 8.99
C ALA A 204 -47.70 -16.16 10.43
N ASP A 205 -48.85 -16.82 10.59
CA ASP A 205 -49.35 -17.24 11.90
C ASP A 205 -48.45 -18.31 12.55
N GLU A 206 -47.96 -19.30 11.77
CA GLU A 206 -46.98 -20.29 12.25
C GLU A 206 -45.67 -19.63 12.70
N PHE A 207 -45.18 -18.65 11.95
CA PHE A 207 -43.99 -17.88 12.31
C PHE A 207 -44.22 -17.07 13.60
N ILE A 208 -45.33 -16.34 13.70
CA ILE A 208 -45.66 -15.54 14.89
C ILE A 208 -45.79 -16.44 16.12
N GLN A 209 -46.45 -17.59 16.00
CA GLN A 209 -46.58 -18.56 17.09
C GLN A 209 -45.22 -19.07 17.56
N ARG A 210 -44.35 -19.52 16.64
CA ARG A 210 -43.00 -19.99 17.01
C ARG A 210 -42.16 -18.89 17.66
N ILE A 211 -42.28 -17.65 17.21
CA ILE A 211 -41.61 -16.50 17.84
C ILE A 211 -42.16 -16.19 19.24
N GLN A 212 -43.47 -16.36 19.46
CA GLN A 212 -44.08 -16.22 20.78
C GLN A 212 -43.66 -17.34 21.73
N ASP A 213 -43.60 -18.58 21.25
CA ASP A 213 -43.10 -19.73 22.01
C ASP A 213 -41.64 -19.50 22.44
N LEU A 214 -40.78 -19.09 21.50
CA LEU A 214 -39.39 -18.69 21.76
C LEU A 214 -39.30 -17.62 22.85
N LYS A 215 -40.11 -16.56 22.74
CA LYS A 215 -40.14 -15.45 23.71
C LYS A 215 -40.55 -15.92 25.11
N SER A 216 -41.42 -16.93 25.22
CA SER A 216 -41.88 -17.48 26.50
C SER A 216 -40.94 -18.52 27.12
N SER A 217 -39.93 -18.97 26.37
CA SER A 217 -38.89 -19.89 26.85
C SER A 217 -37.70 -19.20 27.52
N LEU A 218 -37.72 -17.86 27.53
CA LEU A 218 -36.84 -16.96 28.28
C LEU A 218 -37.40 -16.71 29.69
#